data_AF-A0A094DFL0-F1
#
_entry.id   AF-A0A094DFL0-F1
#
_cell.length_a   1.000
_cell.length_b   1.000
_cell.length_c   1.000
_cell.angle_alpha   90.00
_cell.angle_beta   90.00
_cell.angle_gamma   90.00
#
_symmetry.space_group_name_H-M   'P 1'
#
loop_
_entity.id
_entity.type
_entity.pdbx_description
1 polymer ?
#
loop_
_entity_poly.entity_id
_entity_poly.type
_entity_poly.pdbx_seq_one_letter_code
_entity_poly.pdbx_strand_id
1 'polypeptide(L)'
;MAGAIRQPIDIPALERYISQHVPEIMIPVDVKQFGFGQSNPTYQLTSTSGRKYVMRKKPPGKLISKTAHKVEREYRILRALRDTDVTVPKVYCLCEDDSIIGTPFYIMEFLDGRIIEDPVIPSVTPAERTEMWHDAIRTLAKLHRVNPKSVGLETYGKPTGFYDRQINTFQILSAAQAQAVDADTKKAVGDIPHFPDLLAFFSDLATQPKDRGVPIHGDYKIDNVVFHKTEPRVIGILDWEMSTIGHPLSDLANILNPYITALSGPNPHLGFTPGATPGLPSQAQVVSWYREVVEWSPEPELASEGGAEAGEQCAGEGVCGFVYAVWGVLMGPYIRSEGEGEIIGLA
;
A
#
# COMPACT_ATOMS: atom_id res chain seq x y z
N MET A 1 -18.35 -1.59 1.68
CA MET A 1 -19.51 -2.49 1.89
C MET A 1 -19.42 -3.68 0.94
N ALA A 2 -19.75 -4.90 1.39
CA ALA A 2 -19.75 -6.10 0.54
C ALA A 2 -21.15 -6.37 -0.04
N GLY A 3 -21.22 -6.70 -1.33
CA GLY A 3 -22.45 -6.90 -2.10
C GLY A 3 -22.42 -8.17 -2.95
N ALA A 4 -23.22 -8.18 -4.03
CA ALA A 4 -23.36 -9.33 -4.91
C ALA A 4 -22.03 -9.72 -5.59
N ILE A 5 -21.86 -11.03 -5.81
CA ILE A 5 -20.72 -11.58 -6.53
C ILE A 5 -20.82 -11.18 -8.00
N ARG A 6 -19.76 -10.57 -8.54
CA ARG A 6 -19.67 -10.14 -9.95
C ARG A 6 -19.00 -11.19 -10.84
N GLN A 7 -18.19 -12.06 -10.24
CA GLN A 7 -17.48 -13.15 -10.94
C GLN A 7 -17.86 -14.49 -10.31
N PRO A 8 -18.39 -15.46 -11.08
CA PRO A 8 -18.85 -16.73 -10.53
C PRO A 8 -17.79 -17.48 -9.71
N ILE A 9 -18.21 -18.04 -8.56
CA ILE A 9 -17.39 -18.88 -7.69
C ILE A 9 -18.15 -20.19 -7.47
N ASP A 10 -17.48 -21.34 -7.66
CA ASP A 10 -18.02 -22.65 -7.27
C ASP A 10 -17.95 -22.76 -5.73
N ILE A 11 -19.03 -22.31 -5.07
CA ILE A 11 -19.15 -22.32 -3.60
C ILE A 11 -19.04 -23.75 -3.05
N PRO A 12 -19.71 -24.79 -3.61
CA PRO A 12 -19.52 -26.16 -3.16
C PRO A 12 -18.06 -26.64 -3.21
N ALA A 13 -17.30 -26.29 -4.25
CA ALA A 13 -15.86 -26.62 -4.34
C ALA A 13 -15.03 -25.87 -3.28
N LEU A 14 -15.30 -24.58 -3.08
CA LEU A 14 -14.68 -23.77 -2.04
C LEU A 14 -14.94 -24.35 -0.64
N GLU A 15 -16.18 -24.73 -0.32
CA GLU A 15 -16.55 -25.30 0.99
C GLU A 15 -15.89 -26.66 1.24
N ARG A 16 -15.80 -27.52 0.20
CA ARG A 16 -15.02 -28.76 0.29
C ARG A 16 -13.55 -28.46 0.60
N TYR A 17 -12.94 -27.50 -0.09
CA TYR A 17 -11.56 -27.09 0.18
C TYR A 17 -11.38 -26.57 1.61
N ILE A 18 -12.27 -25.69 2.06
CA ILE A 18 -12.27 -25.12 3.42
C ILE A 18 -12.34 -26.23 4.47
N SER A 19 -13.28 -27.18 4.34
CA SER A 19 -13.44 -28.26 5.32
C SER A 19 -12.18 -29.13 5.49
N GLN A 20 -11.38 -29.28 4.43
CA GLN A 20 -10.17 -30.09 4.43
C GLN A 20 -8.93 -29.32 4.92
N HIS A 21 -8.83 -28.03 4.63
CA HIS A 21 -7.59 -27.26 4.84
C HIS A 21 -7.69 -26.22 5.96
N VAL A 22 -8.90 -25.76 6.30
CA VAL A 22 -9.15 -24.73 7.31
C VAL A 22 -10.37 -25.09 8.17
N PRO A 23 -10.27 -26.15 8.99
CA PRO A 23 -11.42 -26.65 9.77
C PRO A 23 -11.96 -25.64 10.81
N GLU A 24 -11.22 -24.56 11.10
CA GLU A 24 -11.68 -23.45 11.93
C GLU A 24 -12.74 -22.56 11.26
N ILE A 25 -12.90 -22.63 9.93
CA ILE A 25 -13.98 -21.96 9.21
C ILE A 25 -15.16 -22.94 9.08
N MET A 26 -16.22 -22.69 9.85
CA MET A 26 -17.44 -23.50 9.80
C MET A 26 -18.24 -23.27 8.52
N ILE A 27 -18.44 -24.33 7.74
CA ILE A 27 -19.29 -24.34 6.56
C ILE A 27 -20.77 -24.63 6.92
N PRO A 28 -21.75 -24.24 6.08
CA PRO A 28 -21.60 -23.44 4.85
C PRO A 28 -21.16 -21.99 5.11
N VAL A 29 -20.69 -21.32 4.06
CA VAL A 29 -20.28 -19.90 4.09
C VAL A 29 -21.16 -19.03 3.18
N ASP A 30 -21.61 -17.89 3.70
CA ASP A 30 -22.18 -16.81 2.86
C ASP A 30 -21.05 -16.00 2.24
N VAL A 31 -21.08 -15.84 0.90
CA VAL A 31 -20.01 -15.19 0.13
C VAL A 31 -20.53 -13.89 -0.47
N LYS A 32 -19.87 -12.77 -0.14
CA LYS A 32 -20.15 -11.45 -0.69
C LYS A 32 -18.89 -10.81 -1.23
N GLN A 33 -18.98 -10.03 -2.30
CA GLN A 33 -17.81 -9.36 -2.88
C GLN A 33 -17.69 -7.93 -2.35
N PHE A 34 -16.47 -7.49 -2.00
CA PHE A 34 -16.25 -6.09 -1.65
C PHE A 34 -16.43 -5.14 -2.86
N GLY A 35 -16.48 -3.83 -2.59
CA GLY A 35 -16.68 -2.76 -3.58
C GLY A 35 -15.60 -2.69 -4.68
N PHE A 36 -15.72 -1.70 -5.55
CA PHE A 36 -14.71 -1.38 -6.58
C PHE A 36 -13.42 -0.83 -5.94
N GLY A 37 -12.32 -0.80 -6.70
CA GLY A 37 -11.02 -0.26 -6.25
C GLY A 37 -10.06 -1.29 -5.65
N GLN A 38 -10.18 -2.57 -6.01
CA GLN A 38 -9.25 -3.62 -5.58
C GLN A 38 -8.71 -4.35 -6.81
N SER A 39 -7.39 -4.40 -6.96
CA SER A 39 -6.72 -5.02 -8.11
C SER A 39 -6.90 -6.53 -8.14
N ASN A 40 -6.97 -7.16 -6.96
CA ASN A 40 -7.36 -8.56 -6.80
C ASN A 40 -8.80 -8.63 -6.25
N PRO A 41 -9.71 -9.41 -6.87
CA PRO A 41 -11.05 -9.64 -6.32
C PRO A 41 -11.03 -10.11 -4.86
N THR A 42 -11.67 -9.30 -3.99
CA THR A 42 -11.75 -9.54 -2.55
C THR A 42 -13.19 -9.87 -2.15
N TYR A 43 -13.36 -10.90 -1.32
CA TYR A 43 -14.66 -11.42 -0.89
C TYR A 43 -14.72 -11.55 0.64
N GLN A 44 -15.85 -11.18 1.23
CA GLN A 44 -16.18 -11.52 2.61
C GLN A 44 -16.81 -12.91 2.65
N LEU A 45 -16.27 -13.78 3.49
CA LEU A 45 -16.87 -15.08 3.83
C LEU A 45 -17.48 -14.95 5.22
N THR A 46 -18.77 -15.27 5.38
CA THR A 46 -19.43 -15.33 6.68
C THR A 46 -19.74 -16.79 6.99
N SER A 47 -19.03 -17.37 7.96
CA SER A 47 -19.25 -18.75 8.39
C SER A 47 -20.59 -18.91 9.08
N THR A 48 -21.06 -20.16 9.19
CA THR A 48 -22.30 -20.49 9.92
C THR A 48 -22.25 -20.07 11.40
N SER A 49 -21.06 -19.94 11.98
CA SER A 49 -20.88 -19.39 13.34
C SER A 49 -21.12 -17.87 13.45
N GLY A 50 -21.30 -17.17 12.33
CA GLY A 50 -21.33 -15.71 12.24
C GLY A 50 -19.95 -15.05 12.15
N ARG A 51 -18.85 -15.81 12.35
CA ARG A 51 -17.48 -15.29 12.20
C ARG A 51 -17.17 -14.98 10.73
N LYS A 52 -16.54 -13.84 10.50
CA LYS A 52 -16.18 -13.32 9.18
C LYS A 52 -14.72 -13.60 8.84
N TYR A 53 -14.47 -13.80 7.55
CA TYR A 53 -13.15 -13.97 6.96
C TYR A 53 -13.08 -13.20 5.64
N VAL A 54 -11.89 -13.03 5.10
CA VAL A 54 -11.65 -12.41 3.80
C VAL A 54 -10.96 -13.40 2.88
N MET A 55 -11.45 -13.55 1.66
CA MET A 55 -10.79 -14.29 0.60
C MET A 55 -10.33 -13.30 -0.48
N ARG A 56 -9.03 -13.31 -0.80
CA ARG A 56 -8.48 -12.60 -1.97
C ARG A 56 -8.13 -13.63 -3.04
N LYS A 57 -8.51 -13.35 -4.27
CA LYS A 57 -8.36 -14.26 -5.42
C LYS A 57 -7.73 -13.50 -6.58
N LYS A 58 -6.94 -14.19 -7.43
CA LYS A 58 -6.44 -13.57 -8.66
C LYS A 58 -7.60 -13.23 -9.62
N PRO A 59 -7.51 -12.12 -10.38
CA PRO A 59 -8.50 -11.85 -11.41
C PRO A 59 -8.51 -12.97 -12.46
N PRO A 60 -9.67 -13.25 -13.07
CA PRO A 60 -9.80 -14.25 -14.11
C PRO A 60 -9.13 -13.78 -15.41
N GLY A 61 -8.76 -14.74 -16.27
CA GLY A 61 -8.23 -14.46 -17.59
C GLY A 61 -6.70 -14.36 -17.64
N LYS A 62 -6.19 -13.95 -18.81
CA LYS A 62 -4.74 -13.84 -19.04
C LYS A 62 -4.21 -12.58 -18.38
N LEU A 63 -3.38 -12.75 -17.35
CA LEU A 63 -2.75 -11.64 -16.65
C LEU A 63 -1.90 -10.80 -17.61
N ILE A 64 -2.04 -9.48 -17.52
CA ILE A 64 -1.38 -8.49 -18.38
C ILE A 64 0.14 -8.49 -18.15
N SER A 65 0.58 -8.86 -16.95
CA SER A 65 2.00 -9.04 -16.61
C SER A 65 2.22 -10.27 -15.75
N LYS A 66 3.40 -10.89 -15.90
CA LYS A 66 3.90 -11.96 -15.00
C LYS A 66 4.21 -11.46 -13.58
N THR A 67 4.23 -10.14 -13.35
CA THR A 67 4.51 -9.53 -12.04
C THR A 67 3.27 -9.06 -11.31
N ALA A 68 2.15 -8.84 -12.02
CA ALA A 68 0.89 -8.38 -11.44
C ALA A 68 0.11 -9.51 -10.75
N HIS A 69 -0.76 -9.15 -9.81
CA HIS A 69 -1.75 -10.05 -9.19
C HIS A 69 -1.16 -11.30 -8.52
N LYS A 70 -0.05 -11.14 -7.78
CA LYS A 70 0.61 -12.24 -7.07
C LYS A 70 0.08 -12.41 -5.65
N VAL A 71 -1.14 -12.90 -5.53
CA VAL A 71 -1.76 -13.20 -4.23
C VAL A 71 -0.92 -14.17 -3.37
N GLU A 72 -0.07 -15.00 -3.97
CA GLU A 72 0.88 -15.86 -3.26
C GLU A 72 1.96 -15.05 -2.52
N ARG A 73 2.39 -13.92 -3.10
CA ARG A 73 3.37 -13.02 -2.46
C ARG A 73 2.74 -12.31 -1.27
N GLU A 74 1.51 -11.82 -1.41
CA GLU A 74 0.73 -11.25 -0.32
C GLU A 74 0.60 -12.26 0.84
N TYR A 75 0.18 -13.49 0.53
CA TYR A 75 0.10 -14.56 1.53
C TYR A 75 1.45 -14.83 2.20
N ARG A 76 2.54 -14.88 1.41
CA ARG A 76 3.89 -15.17 1.91
C ARG A 76 4.35 -14.14 2.93
N ILE A 77 4.19 -12.83 2.67
CA ILE A 77 4.60 -11.80 3.61
C ILE A 77 3.72 -11.76 4.85
N LEU A 78 2.39 -11.87 4.69
CA LEU A 78 1.46 -11.94 5.82
C LEU A 78 1.77 -13.14 6.74
N ARG A 79 2.05 -14.31 6.15
CA ARG A 79 2.44 -15.51 6.90
C ARG A 79 3.77 -15.32 7.64
N ALA A 80 4.76 -14.68 7.01
CA ALA A 80 6.07 -14.45 7.60
C ALA A 80 6.03 -13.46 8.78
N LEU A 81 5.16 -12.46 8.70
CA LEU A 81 5.03 -11.41 9.72
C LEU A 81 4.17 -11.82 10.92
N ARG A 82 3.38 -12.91 10.81
CA ARG A 82 2.43 -13.36 11.84
C ARG A 82 3.01 -13.46 13.25
N ASP A 83 4.24 -13.95 13.37
CA ASP A 83 4.88 -14.20 14.67
C ASP A 83 5.84 -13.06 15.09
N THR A 84 5.69 -11.89 14.47
CA THR A 84 6.44 -10.66 14.80
C THR A 84 5.57 -9.67 15.58
N ASP A 85 6.12 -8.50 15.93
CA ASP A 85 5.37 -7.40 16.53
C ASP A 85 4.60 -6.53 15.51
N VAL A 86 4.72 -6.86 14.21
CA VAL A 86 4.02 -6.17 13.12
C VAL A 86 2.55 -6.61 13.09
N THR A 87 1.65 -5.63 13.15
CA THR A 87 0.22 -5.89 13.15
C THR A 87 -0.27 -6.24 11.73
N VAL A 88 -0.53 -7.52 11.47
CA VAL A 88 -1.04 -8.03 10.19
C VAL A 88 -2.22 -8.99 10.40
N PRO A 89 -3.17 -9.11 9.45
CA PRO A 89 -4.23 -10.10 9.55
C PRO A 89 -3.66 -11.53 9.54
N LYS A 90 -4.22 -12.42 10.38
CA LYS A 90 -3.88 -13.85 10.31
C LYS A 90 -4.28 -14.41 8.94
N VAL A 91 -3.36 -15.08 8.26
CA VAL A 91 -3.66 -15.90 7.07
C VAL A 91 -3.95 -17.35 7.45
N TYR A 92 -4.95 -17.93 6.81
CA TYR A 92 -5.47 -19.26 7.10
C TYR A 92 -4.95 -20.31 6.11
N CYS A 93 -5.08 -20.05 4.81
CA CYS A 93 -4.61 -20.94 3.76
C CYS A 93 -4.28 -20.17 2.48
N LEU A 94 -3.46 -20.79 1.63
CA LEU A 94 -3.23 -20.43 0.23
C LEU A 94 -3.60 -21.65 -0.61
N CYS A 95 -4.38 -21.45 -1.68
CA CYS A 95 -4.70 -22.44 -2.69
C CYS A 95 -4.14 -21.96 -4.03
N GLU A 96 -3.18 -22.70 -4.58
CA GLU A 96 -2.61 -22.47 -5.91
C GLU A 96 -3.24 -23.38 -6.98
N ASP A 97 -4.17 -24.25 -6.59
CA ASP A 97 -4.89 -25.13 -7.51
C ASP A 97 -6.10 -24.40 -8.13
N ASP A 98 -5.92 -23.96 -9.38
CA ASP A 98 -6.94 -23.27 -10.17
C ASP A 98 -8.18 -24.14 -10.42
N SER A 99 -8.11 -25.45 -10.24
CA SER A 99 -9.28 -26.33 -10.42
C SER A 99 -10.33 -26.16 -9.33
N ILE A 100 -10.00 -25.53 -8.20
CA ILE A 100 -10.92 -25.37 -7.05
C ILE A 100 -11.95 -24.27 -7.30
N ILE A 101 -11.51 -23.04 -7.61
CA ILE A 101 -12.41 -21.90 -7.90
C ILE A 101 -11.98 -21.06 -9.12
N GLY A 102 -11.21 -21.66 -10.02
CA GLY A 102 -10.81 -21.08 -11.31
C GLY A 102 -9.51 -20.27 -11.30
N THR A 103 -9.05 -19.77 -10.15
CA THR A 103 -7.75 -19.10 -10.00
C THR A 103 -7.23 -19.23 -8.56
N PRO A 104 -5.93 -18.93 -8.28
CA PRO A 104 -5.38 -19.01 -6.95
C PRO A 104 -6.03 -18.00 -6.01
N PHE A 105 -6.13 -18.38 -4.74
CA PHE A 105 -6.72 -17.55 -3.69
C PHE A 105 -6.09 -17.85 -2.34
N TYR A 106 -6.23 -16.92 -1.41
CA TYR A 106 -5.92 -17.15 0.00
C TYR A 106 -7.05 -16.63 0.88
N ILE A 107 -7.18 -17.22 2.08
CA ILE A 107 -8.14 -16.78 3.09
C ILE A 107 -7.37 -16.16 4.26
N MET A 108 -7.84 -15.02 4.75
CA MET A 108 -7.30 -14.29 5.89
C MET A 108 -8.40 -13.82 6.85
N GLU A 109 -7.94 -13.29 7.97
CA GLU A 109 -8.78 -12.70 9.01
C GLU A 109 -9.54 -11.49 8.49
N PHE A 110 -10.82 -11.42 8.88
CA PHE A 110 -11.57 -10.19 8.76
C PHE A 110 -11.23 -9.29 9.96
N LEU A 111 -10.47 -8.22 9.71
CA LEU A 111 -10.19 -7.20 10.72
C LEU A 111 -11.41 -6.31 10.90
N ASP A 112 -12.13 -6.52 11.99
CA ASP A 112 -13.35 -5.80 12.31
C ASP A 112 -13.02 -4.44 12.95
N GLY A 113 -12.64 -3.47 12.11
CA GLY A 113 -12.19 -2.14 12.51
C GLY A 113 -12.67 -1.00 11.60
N ARG A 114 -11.99 0.14 11.69
CA ARG A 114 -12.23 1.35 10.90
C ARG A 114 -11.17 1.48 9.83
N ILE A 115 -11.59 1.60 8.58
CA ILE A 115 -10.74 2.10 7.48
C ILE A 115 -11.05 3.59 7.35
N ILE A 116 -10.01 4.41 7.30
CA ILE A 116 -10.14 5.87 7.26
C ILE A 116 -9.46 6.35 5.99
N GLU A 117 -10.25 6.82 5.04
CA GLU A 117 -9.77 7.25 3.72
C GLU A 117 -9.03 8.59 3.79
N ASP A 118 -9.60 9.54 4.53
CA ASP A 118 -9.01 10.88 4.68
C ASP A 118 -7.89 10.87 5.75
N PRO A 119 -6.63 11.12 5.37
CA PRO A 119 -5.49 11.07 6.30
C PRO A 119 -5.51 12.19 7.33
N VAL A 120 -6.38 13.21 7.23
CA VAL A 120 -6.60 14.14 8.37
C VAL A 120 -7.38 13.49 9.52
N ILE A 121 -7.93 12.29 9.31
CA ILE A 121 -8.74 11.53 10.27
C ILE A 121 -9.87 12.41 10.82
N PRO A 122 -10.89 12.72 9.97
CA PRO A 122 -12.01 13.54 10.40
C PRO A 122 -12.83 12.78 11.45
N SER A 123 -13.65 13.50 12.21
CA SER A 123 -14.58 12.92 13.20
C SER A 123 -13.96 12.28 14.45
N VAL A 124 -12.70 12.59 14.78
CA VAL A 124 -12.08 12.23 16.06
C VAL A 124 -11.54 13.47 16.80
N THR A 125 -11.34 13.34 18.11
CA THR A 125 -10.75 14.42 18.91
C THR A 125 -9.29 14.68 18.52
N PRO A 126 -8.73 15.87 18.79
CA PRO A 126 -7.31 16.15 18.54
C PRO A 126 -6.35 15.16 19.21
N ALA A 127 -6.68 14.72 20.43
CA ALA A 127 -5.87 13.75 21.16
C ALA A 127 -5.91 12.37 20.48
N GLU A 128 -7.10 11.89 20.10
CA GLU A 128 -7.23 10.63 19.35
C GLU A 128 -6.52 10.69 18.00
N ARG A 129 -6.61 11.80 17.27
CA ARG A 129 -5.90 12.00 16.00
C ARG A 129 -4.39 11.85 16.16
N THR A 130 -3.84 12.46 17.21
CA THR A 130 -2.41 12.37 17.55
C THR A 130 -2.02 10.91 17.80
N GLU A 131 -2.77 10.20 18.64
CA GLU A 131 -2.47 8.80 18.99
C GLU A 131 -2.64 7.85 17.81
N MET A 132 -3.65 8.06 16.95
CA MET A 132 -3.86 7.25 15.75
C MET A 132 -2.70 7.39 14.77
N TRP A 133 -2.24 8.62 14.52
CA TRP A 133 -1.04 8.86 13.71
C TRP A 133 0.21 8.25 14.35
N HIS A 134 0.38 8.44 15.66
CA HIS A 134 1.51 7.88 16.39
C HIS A 134 1.57 6.35 16.27
N ASP A 135 0.45 5.65 16.47
CA ASP A 135 0.41 4.19 16.37
C ASP A 135 0.55 3.68 14.93
N ALA A 136 0.05 4.43 13.93
CA ALA A 136 0.30 4.14 12.52
C ALA A 136 1.79 4.23 12.17
N ILE A 137 2.50 5.25 12.66
CA ILE A 137 3.95 5.40 12.43
C ILE A 137 4.75 4.35 13.18
N ARG A 138 4.38 4.03 14.42
CA ARG A 138 4.99 2.95 15.19
C ARG A 138 4.82 1.61 14.48
N THR A 139 3.66 1.35 13.91
CA THR A 139 3.37 0.12 13.16
C THR A 139 4.24 0.01 11.90
N LEU A 140 4.43 1.10 11.15
CA LEU A 140 5.38 1.15 10.04
C LEU A 140 6.81 0.88 10.49
N ALA A 141 7.24 1.53 11.57
CA ALA A 141 8.58 1.40 12.09
C ALA A 141 8.88 -0.04 12.55
N LYS A 142 7.91 -0.74 13.16
CA LYS A 142 8.03 -2.17 13.48
C LYS A 142 8.25 -3.03 12.24
N LEU A 143 7.50 -2.78 11.15
CA LEU A 143 7.72 -3.47 9.87
C LEU A 143 9.16 -3.29 9.38
N HIS A 144 9.66 -2.05 9.42
CA HIS A 144 11.02 -1.73 8.95
C HIS A 144 12.15 -2.22 9.88
N ARG A 145 11.85 -2.72 11.08
CA ARG A 145 12.83 -3.39 11.95
C ARG A 145 12.97 -4.88 11.68
N VAL A 146 12.02 -5.48 10.97
CA VAL A 146 12.03 -6.92 10.71
C VAL A 146 13.26 -7.25 9.87
N ASN A 147 14.09 -8.17 10.38
CA ASN A 147 15.16 -8.77 9.60
C ASN A 147 14.56 -9.79 8.62
N PRO A 148 14.65 -9.60 7.29
CA PRO A 148 14.04 -10.51 6.32
C PRO A 148 14.44 -11.97 6.53
N LYS A 149 15.70 -12.23 6.91
CA LYS A 149 16.22 -13.58 7.10
C LYS A 149 15.62 -14.28 8.32
N SER A 150 15.26 -13.55 9.38
CA SER A 150 14.71 -14.17 10.59
C SER A 150 13.27 -14.65 10.41
N VAL A 151 12.59 -14.19 9.36
CA VAL A 151 11.18 -14.52 9.06
C VAL A 151 10.98 -15.27 7.73
N GLY A 152 12.06 -15.74 7.09
CA GLY A 152 11.98 -16.51 5.83
C GLY A 152 11.70 -15.66 4.56
N LEU A 153 12.02 -14.37 4.61
CA LEU A 153 11.86 -13.41 3.52
C LEU A 153 13.17 -13.07 2.79
N GLU A 154 14.25 -13.82 3.00
CA GLU A 154 15.55 -13.60 2.35
C GLU A 154 15.51 -13.72 0.81
N THR A 155 14.52 -14.45 0.27
CA THR A 155 14.26 -14.57 -1.18
C THR A 155 13.03 -13.79 -1.64
N TYR A 156 12.47 -12.91 -0.80
CA TYR A 156 11.26 -12.17 -1.12
C TYR A 156 11.50 -11.00 -2.08
N GLY A 157 12.70 -10.42 -2.04
CA GLY A 157 13.17 -9.31 -2.86
C GLY A 157 14.70 -9.17 -2.72
N LYS A 158 15.29 -8.14 -3.34
CA LYS A 158 16.74 -7.89 -3.26
C LYS A 158 17.05 -6.82 -2.21
N PRO A 159 18.01 -7.03 -1.29
CA PRO A 159 18.30 -6.10 -0.21
C PRO A 159 19.06 -4.84 -0.63
N THR A 160 19.64 -4.82 -1.83
CA THR A 160 20.47 -3.73 -2.36
C THR A 160 19.99 -3.25 -3.71
N GLY A 161 20.35 -2.03 -4.13
CA GLY A 161 19.98 -1.42 -5.40
C GLY A 161 18.47 -1.21 -5.54
N PHE A 162 17.79 -0.83 -4.46
CA PHE A 162 16.34 -0.62 -4.47
C PHE A 162 15.95 0.49 -5.44
N TYR A 163 16.56 1.66 -5.33
CA TYR A 163 16.24 2.83 -6.16
C TYR A 163 16.54 2.59 -7.63
N ASP A 164 17.67 1.96 -7.98
CA ASP A 164 17.96 1.56 -9.37
C ASP A 164 16.85 0.69 -9.98
N ARG A 165 16.34 -0.28 -9.22
CA ARG A 165 15.21 -1.10 -9.69
C ARG A 165 13.95 -0.28 -9.88
N GLN A 166 13.66 0.60 -8.92
CA GLN A 166 12.50 1.47 -8.96
C GLN A 166 12.56 2.41 -10.19
N ILE A 167 13.68 3.09 -10.42
CA ILE A 167 13.95 3.93 -11.61
C ILE A 167 13.66 3.15 -12.91
N ASN A 168 14.20 1.95 -13.04
CA ASN A 168 13.97 1.10 -14.22
C ASN A 168 12.48 0.74 -14.39
N THR A 169 11.80 0.37 -13.30
CA THR A 169 10.36 0.09 -13.33
C THR A 169 9.56 1.32 -13.76
N PHE A 170 9.88 2.49 -13.24
CA PHE A 170 9.15 3.72 -13.57
C PHE A 170 9.40 4.21 -14.97
N GLN A 171 10.60 4.07 -15.51
CA GLN A 171 10.87 4.36 -16.92
C GLN A 171 9.94 3.55 -17.83
N ILE A 172 9.79 2.26 -17.54
CA ILE A 172 8.91 1.35 -18.31
C ILE A 172 7.44 1.76 -18.16
N LEU A 173 6.99 2.00 -16.93
CA LEU A 173 5.58 2.34 -16.64
C LEU A 173 5.19 3.71 -17.20
N SER A 174 6.02 4.73 -16.99
CA SER A 174 5.80 6.08 -17.52
C SER A 174 5.72 6.07 -19.04
N ALA A 175 6.65 5.38 -19.72
CA ALA A 175 6.61 5.25 -21.17
C ALA A 175 5.32 4.54 -21.66
N ALA A 176 4.87 3.50 -20.95
CA ALA A 176 3.62 2.81 -21.29
C ALA A 176 2.39 3.69 -21.07
N GLN A 177 2.34 4.44 -19.97
CA GLN A 177 1.23 5.33 -19.63
C GLN A 177 1.14 6.57 -20.52
N ALA A 178 2.28 7.13 -20.94
CA ALA A 178 2.32 8.24 -21.88
C ALA A 178 1.60 7.91 -23.19
N GLN A 179 1.62 6.64 -23.60
CA GLN A 179 0.92 6.13 -24.78
C GLN A 179 -0.54 5.74 -24.52
N ALA A 180 -0.97 5.66 -23.26
CA ALA A 180 -2.36 5.36 -22.93
C ALA A 180 -3.27 6.48 -23.44
N VAL A 181 -4.43 6.11 -23.95
CA VAL A 181 -5.41 7.05 -24.50
C VAL A 181 -6.48 7.30 -23.44
N ASP A 182 -6.62 8.56 -23.06
CA ASP A 182 -7.65 9.02 -22.14
C ASP A 182 -9.05 8.76 -22.72
N ALA A 183 -9.91 8.13 -21.92
CA ALA A 183 -11.19 7.60 -22.36
C ALA A 183 -12.14 8.70 -22.85
N ASP A 184 -12.07 9.90 -22.28
CA ASP A 184 -12.97 11.01 -22.58
C ASP A 184 -12.44 11.86 -23.73
N THR A 185 -11.17 12.25 -23.63
CA THR A 185 -10.54 13.18 -24.58
C THR A 185 -10.02 12.49 -25.84
N LYS A 186 -9.91 11.16 -25.83
CA LYS A 186 -9.34 10.33 -26.91
C LYS A 186 -7.92 10.74 -27.32
N LYS A 187 -7.20 11.43 -26.43
CA LYS A 187 -5.81 11.84 -26.63
C LYS A 187 -4.89 10.97 -25.79
N ALA A 188 -3.65 10.82 -26.26
CA ALA A 188 -2.60 10.26 -25.43
C ALA A 188 -2.44 11.11 -24.16
N VAL A 189 -2.25 10.46 -23.02
CA VAL A 189 -2.00 11.15 -21.74
C VAL A 189 -0.75 12.04 -21.83
N GLY A 190 0.26 11.58 -22.59
CA GLY A 190 1.51 12.28 -22.80
C GLY A 190 2.53 12.04 -21.68
N ASP A 191 3.74 12.55 -21.89
CA ASP A 191 4.83 12.37 -20.93
C ASP A 191 4.57 13.11 -19.62
N ILE A 192 5.05 12.54 -18.52
CA ILE A 192 5.00 13.18 -17.21
C ILE A 192 5.99 14.37 -17.22
N PRO A 193 5.54 15.60 -16.93
CA PRO A 193 6.42 16.76 -16.86
C PRO A 193 7.57 16.53 -15.87
N HIS A 194 8.78 16.99 -16.22
CA HIS A 194 10.00 16.87 -15.40
C HIS A 194 10.45 15.44 -15.06
N PHE A 195 9.84 14.41 -15.66
CA PHE A 195 10.26 13.03 -15.43
C PHE A 195 11.74 12.76 -15.79
N PRO A 196 12.31 13.30 -16.89
CA PRO A 196 13.75 13.17 -17.16
C PRO A 196 14.63 13.80 -16.08
N ASP A 197 14.23 14.94 -15.51
CA ASP A 197 14.99 15.64 -14.47
C ASP A 197 15.01 14.79 -13.18
N LEU A 198 13.86 14.23 -12.81
CA LEU A 198 13.75 13.30 -11.68
C LEU A 198 14.62 12.05 -11.89
N LEU A 199 14.57 11.44 -13.07
CA LEU A 199 15.39 10.26 -13.38
C LEU A 199 16.88 10.59 -13.28
N ALA A 200 17.30 11.76 -13.77
CA ALA A 200 18.68 12.20 -13.70
C ALA A 200 19.13 12.37 -12.24
N PHE A 201 18.33 13.03 -11.40
CA PHE A 201 18.61 13.18 -9.97
C PHE A 201 18.75 11.83 -9.26
N PHE A 202 17.82 10.91 -9.50
CA PHE A 202 17.83 9.59 -8.84
C PHE A 202 18.86 8.62 -9.40
N SER A 203 19.34 8.83 -10.63
CA SER A 203 20.40 8.00 -11.21
C SER A 203 21.79 8.36 -10.68
N ASP A 204 21.94 9.49 -9.99
CA ASP A 204 23.19 9.85 -9.34
C ASP A 204 23.40 9.04 -8.05
N LEU A 205 24.33 8.08 -8.09
CA LEU A 205 24.68 7.25 -6.94
C LEU A 205 25.25 8.05 -5.76
N ALA A 206 25.75 9.28 -5.99
CA ALA A 206 26.26 10.13 -4.92
C ALA A 206 25.12 10.72 -4.06
N THR A 207 23.92 10.86 -4.63
CA THR A 207 22.73 11.41 -3.96
C THR A 207 21.76 10.33 -3.51
N GLN A 208 21.88 9.10 -4.03
CA GLN A 208 21.05 7.97 -3.60
C GLN A 208 21.25 7.62 -2.12
N PRO A 209 20.16 7.29 -1.39
CA PRO A 209 20.26 6.73 -0.05
C PRO A 209 21.08 5.45 -0.02
N LYS A 210 21.77 5.20 1.10
CA LYS A 210 22.55 3.97 1.26
C LYS A 210 21.63 2.76 1.37
N ASP A 211 22.04 1.64 0.77
CA ASP A 211 21.22 0.44 0.78
C ASP A 211 20.84 -0.03 2.19
N ARG A 212 19.53 -0.27 2.36
CA ARG A 212 18.91 -0.76 3.59
C ARG A 212 17.74 -1.66 3.23
N GLY A 213 18.02 -2.93 2.99
CA GLY A 213 17.02 -3.92 2.59
C GLY A 213 16.21 -4.45 3.76
N VAL A 214 14.99 -3.95 3.94
CA VAL A 214 14.01 -4.44 4.92
C VAL A 214 12.69 -4.77 4.20
N PRO A 215 11.75 -5.51 4.82
CA PRO A 215 10.42 -5.63 4.28
C PRO A 215 9.79 -4.25 4.21
N ILE A 216 9.30 -3.86 3.03
CA ILE A 216 8.51 -2.65 2.83
C ILE A 216 7.13 -3.05 2.32
N HIS A 217 6.13 -2.27 2.69
CA HIS A 217 4.75 -2.39 2.25
C HIS A 217 4.62 -2.02 0.77
N GLY A 218 5.27 -0.95 0.33
CA GLY A 218 5.18 -0.39 -1.02
C GLY A 218 4.07 0.66 -1.15
N ASP A 219 2.96 0.51 -0.42
CA ASP A 219 1.84 1.45 -0.38
C ASP A 219 1.40 1.83 1.03
N TYR A 220 2.35 2.16 1.92
CA TYR A 220 1.97 2.46 3.29
C TYR A 220 1.34 3.86 3.40
N LYS A 221 0.03 3.91 3.69
CA LYS A 221 -0.77 5.12 3.90
C LYS A 221 -1.97 4.83 4.81
N ILE A 222 -2.62 5.88 5.33
CA ILE A 222 -3.65 5.78 6.39
C ILE A 222 -4.84 4.89 5.99
N ASP A 223 -5.26 4.95 4.73
CA ASP A 223 -6.38 4.16 4.17
C ASP A 223 -6.04 2.68 3.97
N ASN A 224 -4.76 2.30 3.96
CA ASN A 224 -4.29 0.91 3.97
C ASN A 224 -4.07 0.35 5.39
N VAL A 225 -4.41 1.10 6.43
CA VAL A 225 -4.31 0.68 7.83
C VAL A 225 -5.70 0.57 8.45
N VAL A 226 -5.95 -0.53 9.15
CA VAL A 226 -7.20 -0.74 9.90
C VAL A 226 -6.99 -0.29 11.34
N PHE A 227 -7.79 0.65 11.80
CA PHE A 227 -7.84 1.06 13.20
C PHE A 227 -8.86 0.23 13.99
N HIS A 228 -8.63 0.08 15.28
CA HIS A 228 -9.61 -0.52 16.19
C HIS A 228 -10.94 0.25 16.14
N LYS A 229 -12.07 -0.43 16.34
CA LYS A 229 -13.42 0.18 16.23
C LYS A 229 -13.61 1.43 17.08
N THR A 230 -13.03 1.43 18.27
CA THR A 230 -13.26 2.44 19.30
C THR A 230 -11.98 2.98 19.93
N GLU A 231 -10.82 2.38 19.64
CA GLU A 231 -9.55 2.76 20.29
C GLU A 231 -8.60 3.34 19.22
N PRO A 232 -7.73 4.30 19.59
CA PRO A 232 -6.80 4.93 18.66
C PRO A 232 -5.55 4.06 18.41
N ARG A 233 -5.74 2.80 18.00
CA ARG A 233 -4.66 1.86 17.70
C ARG A 233 -4.91 1.10 16.41
N VAL A 234 -3.83 0.72 15.75
CA VAL A 234 -3.83 -0.11 14.54
C VAL A 234 -4.09 -1.56 14.93
N ILE A 235 -4.95 -2.22 14.15
CA ILE A 235 -5.25 -3.66 14.25
C ILE A 235 -4.85 -4.45 13.00
N GLY A 236 -4.36 -3.79 11.95
CA GLY A 236 -3.62 -4.45 10.89
C GLY A 236 -3.33 -3.56 9.68
N ILE A 237 -2.32 -3.97 8.91
CA ILE A 237 -1.96 -3.40 7.62
C ILE A 237 -2.57 -4.24 6.50
N LEU A 238 -3.22 -3.60 5.53
CA LEU A 238 -3.83 -4.22 4.36
C LEU A 238 -3.05 -3.87 3.08
N ASP A 239 -3.35 -4.62 2.03
CA ASP A 239 -2.89 -4.35 0.66
C ASP A 239 -1.40 -4.50 0.36
N TRP A 240 -0.92 -5.73 0.56
CA TRP A 240 0.49 -6.11 0.46
C TRP A 240 0.98 -6.37 -0.98
N GLU A 241 0.24 -5.98 -2.01
CA GLU A 241 0.52 -6.38 -3.39
C GLU A 241 1.85 -5.81 -3.94
N MET A 242 2.21 -4.60 -3.49
CA MET A 242 3.46 -3.93 -3.85
C MET A 242 4.64 -4.26 -2.93
N SER A 243 4.42 -5.12 -1.94
CA SER A 243 5.44 -5.38 -0.93
C SER A 243 6.65 -6.14 -1.47
N THR A 244 7.82 -5.77 -0.95
CA THR A 244 9.11 -6.33 -1.37
C THR A 244 10.16 -6.15 -0.29
N ILE A 245 11.39 -6.59 -0.57
CA ILE A 245 12.56 -6.12 0.18
C ILE A 245 13.09 -4.87 -0.53
N GLY A 246 13.12 -3.76 0.20
CA GLY A 246 13.44 -2.45 -0.34
C GLY A 246 13.90 -1.47 0.72
N HIS A 247 14.06 -0.21 0.32
CA HIS A 247 14.53 0.85 1.21
C HIS A 247 13.36 1.44 2.02
N PRO A 248 13.44 1.52 3.36
CA PRO A 248 12.31 1.93 4.20
C PRO A 248 11.88 3.38 4.00
N LEU A 249 12.73 4.24 3.43
CA LEU A 249 12.30 5.59 3.06
C LEU A 249 11.18 5.59 2.03
N SER A 250 11.03 4.54 1.21
CA SER A 250 9.95 4.49 0.23
C SER A 250 8.58 4.58 0.90
N ASP A 251 8.35 3.78 1.94
CA ASP A 251 7.10 3.81 2.70
C ASP A 251 7.01 5.05 3.59
N LEU A 252 8.11 5.46 4.22
CA LEU A 252 8.11 6.66 5.07
C LEU A 252 7.79 7.93 4.26
N ALA A 253 8.37 8.07 3.08
CA ALA A 253 8.05 9.17 2.16
C ALA A 253 6.61 9.10 1.66
N ASN A 254 6.07 7.88 1.44
CA ASN A 254 4.68 7.73 1.01
C ASN A 254 3.70 8.24 2.08
N ILE A 255 3.86 7.83 3.33
CA ILE A 255 2.97 8.30 4.41
C ILE A 255 3.17 9.80 4.73
N LEU A 256 4.35 10.35 4.44
CA LEU A 256 4.63 11.78 4.55
C LEU A 256 4.10 12.61 3.37
N ASN A 257 3.65 11.99 2.29
CA ASN A 257 3.21 12.66 1.08
C ASN A 257 2.20 13.80 1.32
N PRO A 258 1.16 13.65 2.18
CA PRO A 258 0.22 14.73 2.44
C PRO A 258 0.85 16.01 3.03
N TYR A 259 2.00 15.92 3.70
CA TYR A 259 2.74 17.09 4.20
C TYR A 259 3.45 17.84 3.06
N ILE A 260 3.96 17.12 2.07
CA ILE A 260 4.70 17.67 0.93
C ILE A 260 3.73 18.34 -0.04
N THR A 261 2.56 17.74 -0.26
CA THR A 261 1.52 18.22 -1.17
C THR A 261 0.49 19.13 -0.48
N ALA A 262 0.75 19.55 0.76
CA ALA A 262 -0.19 20.34 1.55
C ALA A 262 -0.60 21.66 0.86
N LEU A 263 0.33 22.27 0.10
CA LEU A 263 0.14 23.52 -0.63
C LEU A 263 0.41 23.40 -2.14
N SER A 264 0.54 22.18 -2.68
CA SER A 264 1.02 21.98 -4.04
C SER A 264 0.24 20.89 -4.78
N GLY A 265 0.18 21.01 -6.11
CA GLY A 265 -0.51 20.07 -6.99
C GLY A 265 -2.00 20.39 -7.20
N PRO A 266 -2.69 19.61 -8.06
CA PRO A 266 -4.09 19.86 -8.43
C PRO A 266 -5.08 19.60 -7.28
N ASN A 267 -4.71 18.75 -6.32
CA ASN A 267 -5.52 18.38 -5.15
C ASN A 267 -4.68 18.58 -3.86
N PRO A 268 -4.56 19.82 -3.36
CA PRO A 268 -3.71 20.12 -2.21
C PRO A 268 -4.29 19.56 -0.91
N HIS A 269 -3.43 19.03 -0.04
CA HIS A 269 -3.81 18.49 1.27
C HIS A 269 -3.82 19.60 2.33
N LEU A 270 -4.72 20.59 2.19
CA LEU A 270 -4.74 21.81 3.00
C LEU A 270 -4.78 21.55 4.52
N GLY A 271 -5.40 20.44 4.95
CA GLY A 271 -5.45 20.05 6.37
C GLY A 271 -4.08 19.74 6.99
N PHE A 272 -3.05 19.47 6.18
CA PHE A 272 -1.67 19.22 6.61
C PHE A 272 -0.82 20.49 6.70
N THR A 273 -1.37 21.66 6.35
CA THR A 273 -0.70 22.94 6.57
C THR A 273 -0.54 23.22 8.08
N PRO A 274 0.55 23.88 8.51
CA PRO A 274 0.81 24.12 9.93
C PRO A 274 -0.37 24.80 10.64
N GLY A 275 -0.92 24.13 11.65
CA GLY A 275 -2.02 24.65 12.48
C GLY A 275 -3.43 24.52 11.90
N ALA A 276 -3.60 24.00 10.67
CA ALA A 276 -4.91 23.86 10.06
C ALA A 276 -5.79 22.79 10.72
N THR A 277 -5.20 21.66 11.12
CA THR A 277 -5.92 20.56 11.77
C THR A 277 -5.40 20.34 13.18
N PRO A 278 -6.18 20.68 14.23
CA PRO A 278 -5.76 20.47 15.62
C PRO A 278 -5.42 19.01 15.91
N GLY A 279 -4.28 18.73 16.54
CA GLY A 279 -3.88 17.35 16.89
C GLY A 279 -3.42 16.49 15.72
N LEU A 280 -3.31 17.04 14.51
CA LEU A 280 -2.52 16.43 13.45
C LEU A 280 -1.04 16.69 13.74
N PRO A 281 -0.16 15.67 13.74
CA PRO A 281 1.25 15.89 14.03
C PRO A 281 1.93 16.67 12.92
N SER A 282 3.02 17.36 13.22
CA SER A 282 3.92 17.90 12.21
C SER A 282 4.74 16.78 11.56
N GLN A 283 5.28 17.02 10.37
CA GLN A 283 6.22 16.11 9.71
C GLN A 283 7.41 15.76 10.63
N ALA A 284 7.96 16.74 11.35
CA ALA A 284 9.05 16.51 12.29
C ALA A 284 8.65 15.57 13.46
N GLN A 285 7.42 15.70 13.98
CA GLN A 285 6.91 14.79 15.00
C GLN A 285 6.75 13.37 14.47
N VAL A 286 6.21 13.21 13.25
CA VAL A 286 6.08 11.90 12.59
C VAL A 286 7.45 11.23 12.43
N VAL A 287 8.44 11.96 11.93
CA VAL A 287 9.80 11.43 11.77
C VAL A 287 10.44 11.07 13.11
N SER A 288 10.21 11.88 14.15
CA SER A 288 10.67 11.58 15.51
C SER A 288 10.09 10.27 16.04
N TRP A 289 8.77 10.08 15.95
CA TRP A 289 8.11 8.84 16.41
C TRP A 289 8.59 7.60 15.66
N TYR A 290 8.85 7.74 14.36
CA TYR A 290 9.43 6.67 13.57
C TYR A 290 10.82 6.28 14.09
N ARG A 291 11.67 7.28 14.36
CA ARG A 291 13.04 7.11 14.89
C ARG A 291 13.09 6.53 16.30
N GLU A 292 12.06 6.71 17.12
CA GLU A 292 11.99 6.08 18.46
C GLU A 292 12.01 4.55 18.40
N VAL A 293 11.61 3.98 17.26
CA VAL A 293 11.44 2.54 17.08
C VAL A 293 12.59 1.97 16.25
N VAL A 294 12.99 2.62 15.17
CA VAL A 294 14.08 2.12 14.30
C VAL A 294 15.48 2.50 14.81
N GLU A 295 16.48 1.71 14.46
CA GLU A 295 17.89 1.93 14.88
C GLU A 295 18.69 2.86 13.94
N TRP A 296 18.02 3.61 13.06
CA TRP A 296 18.66 4.48 12.08
C TRP A 296 17.94 5.83 11.95
N SER A 297 18.67 6.86 11.54
CA SER A 297 18.13 8.23 11.39
C SER A 297 17.73 8.48 9.94
N PRO A 298 16.44 8.65 9.61
CA PRO A 298 15.99 9.02 8.27
C PRO A 298 16.24 10.48 7.91
N GLU A 299 16.45 11.36 8.89
CA GLU A 299 16.53 12.81 8.70
C GLU A 299 17.59 13.24 7.67
N PRO A 300 18.83 12.72 7.63
CA PRO A 300 19.81 13.16 6.64
C PRO A 300 19.41 12.86 5.19
N GLU A 301 18.65 11.77 4.98
CA GLU A 301 18.20 11.33 3.66
C GLU A 301 16.83 11.93 3.29
N LEU A 302 16.07 12.42 4.27
CA LEU A 302 14.87 13.24 4.08
C LEU A 302 15.20 14.73 3.90
N ALA A 303 16.24 15.20 4.60
CA ALA A 303 16.72 16.57 4.66
C ALA A 303 17.87 16.84 3.69
N SER A 304 18.08 16.00 2.68
CA SER A 304 18.77 16.42 1.46
C SER A 304 17.91 17.48 0.77
N GLU A 305 17.84 18.64 1.42
CA GLU A 305 17.07 19.83 1.11
C GLU A 305 17.88 20.69 0.13
N GLY A 306 17.24 21.09 -0.97
CA GLY A 306 17.23 22.50 -1.29
C GLY A 306 16.56 23.22 -0.12
N GLY A 307 17.33 24.02 0.62
CA GLY A 307 16.96 24.58 1.91
C GLY A 307 15.69 25.44 1.94
N ALA A 308 15.34 25.83 3.17
CA ALA A 308 14.22 26.66 3.62
C ALA A 308 13.97 28.03 2.92
N GLU A 309 14.48 28.27 1.71
CA GLU A 309 14.20 29.45 0.88
C GLU A 309 13.60 29.12 -0.50
N ALA A 310 13.38 27.85 -0.85
CA ALA A 310 12.76 27.50 -2.13
C ALA A 310 11.22 27.60 -2.07
N GLY A 311 10.72 28.83 -2.03
CA GLY A 311 9.32 29.14 -2.28
C GLY A 311 8.87 28.62 -3.65
N GLU A 312 7.73 27.92 -3.65
CA GLU A 312 6.87 27.60 -4.80
C GLU A 312 7.43 26.76 -5.99
N GLN A 313 8.74 26.48 -6.08
CA GLN A 313 9.30 25.75 -7.23
C GLN A 313 10.12 24.48 -6.92
N CYS A 314 10.52 24.21 -5.67
CA CYS A 314 11.27 23.00 -5.30
C CYS A 314 10.54 22.07 -4.31
N ALA A 315 9.21 21.99 -4.39
CA ALA A 315 8.49 20.86 -3.80
C ALA A 315 8.78 19.59 -4.64
N GLY A 316 10.00 19.02 -4.58
CA GLY A 316 10.30 17.91 -5.48
C GLY A 316 11.73 17.36 -5.60
N GLU A 317 12.71 17.81 -4.83
CA GLU A 317 14.07 17.21 -4.87
C GLU A 317 14.28 16.28 -3.66
N GLY A 318 14.86 15.09 -3.87
CA GLY A 318 15.02 14.06 -2.83
C GLY A 318 13.95 12.95 -2.83
N VAL A 319 14.07 11.98 -1.91
CA VAL A 319 13.28 10.72 -1.92
C VAL A 319 11.77 10.97 -1.85
N CYS A 320 11.36 12.04 -1.17
CA CYS A 320 9.97 12.47 -1.12
C CYS A 320 9.40 12.88 -2.49
N GLY A 321 10.18 13.65 -3.27
CA GLY A 321 9.82 14.02 -4.64
C GLY A 321 9.77 12.81 -5.58
N PHE A 322 10.69 11.86 -5.40
CA PHE A 322 10.62 10.57 -6.10
C PHE A 322 9.35 9.83 -5.79
N VAL A 323 9.07 9.56 -4.52
CA VAL A 323 7.89 8.80 -4.13
C VAL A 323 6.62 9.51 -4.60
N TYR A 324 6.55 10.84 -4.52
CA TYR A 324 5.43 11.60 -5.10
C TYR A 324 5.29 11.38 -6.62
N ALA A 325 6.37 11.53 -7.38
CA ALA A 325 6.34 11.31 -8.83
C ALA A 325 6.04 9.86 -9.19
N VAL A 326 6.52 8.91 -8.40
CA VAL A 326 6.20 7.48 -8.48
C VAL A 326 4.73 7.24 -8.30
N TRP A 327 4.11 7.86 -7.30
CA TRP A 327 2.68 7.77 -7.10
C TRP A 327 1.89 8.49 -8.20
N GLY A 328 2.41 9.60 -8.73
CA GLY A 328 1.87 10.24 -9.92
C GLY A 328 1.90 9.32 -11.16
N VAL A 329 2.96 8.52 -11.33
CA VAL A 329 3.05 7.47 -12.36
C VAL A 329 2.03 6.37 -12.03
N LEU A 330 2.14 5.71 -10.88
CA LEU A 330 1.32 4.53 -10.55
C LEU A 330 -0.19 4.83 -10.49
N MET A 331 -0.60 5.99 -9.96
CA MET A 331 -2.00 6.36 -9.71
C MET A 331 -2.53 7.47 -10.62
N GLY A 332 -1.71 8.04 -11.51
CA GLY A 332 -2.14 9.05 -12.49
C GLY A 332 -3.40 8.67 -13.30
N PRO A 333 -3.58 7.39 -13.69
CA PRO A 333 -4.82 6.94 -14.33
C PRO A 333 -6.03 6.82 -13.39
N TYR A 334 -5.82 6.62 -12.08
CA TYR A 334 -6.88 6.42 -11.08
C TYR A 334 -7.55 7.74 -10.66
N ILE A 335 -6.80 8.84 -10.61
CA ILE A 335 -7.32 10.14 -10.12
C ILE A 335 -8.35 10.77 -11.08
N ARG A 336 -8.43 10.31 -12.35
CA ARG A 336 -9.41 10.82 -13.32
C ARG A 336 -10.64 9.93 -13.54
N SER A 337 -10.71 8.73 -12.95
CA SER A 337 -11.77 7.74 -13.25
C SER A 337 -12.93 7.72 -12.24
N GLU A 338 -13.25 8.84 -11.57
CA GLU A 338 -14.54 8.95 -10.86
C GLU A 338 -15.75 9.00 -11.81
N GLY A 339 -15.53 8.91 -13.13
CA GLY A 339 -16.54 8.66 -14.15
C GLY A 339 -16.42 7.27 -14.74
N GLU A 340 -17.55 6.57 -14.80
CA GLU A 340 -17.76 5.23 -15.38
C GLU A 340 -16.90 4.92 -16.62
N GLY A 341 -16.05 3.87 -16.55
CA GLY A 341 -15.40 3.30 -17.73
C GLY A 341 -14.13 2.54 -17.42
N GLU A 342 -14.05 1.29 -17.87
CA GLU A 342 -12.94 0.35 -17.68
C GLU A 342 -11.55 0.96 -17.96
N ILE A 343 -10.69 1.00 -16.94
CA ILE A 343 -9.25 0.82 -17.07
C ILE A 343 -8.82 -0.16 -15.96
N ILE A 344 -8.44 -1.37 -16.34
CA ILE A 344 -7.78 -2.31 -15.44
C ILE A 344 -6.36 -1.78 -15.25
N GLY A 345 -6.17 -0.96 -14.22
CA GLY A 345 -4.87 -0.41 -13.84
C GLY A 345 -3.90 -1.51 -13.39
N LEU A 346 -2.64 -1.39 -13.79
CA LEU A 346 -1.52 -2.17 -13.25
C LEU A 346 -1.04 -1.48 -11.96
N ALA A 347 -1.57 -1.90 -10.83
CA ALA A 347 -0.89 -1.92 -9.54
C ALA A 347 -1.53 -3.04 -8.74
#